data_AF-A0A945H9K0-F1
#
_entry.id   AF-A0A945H9K0-F1
#
_cell.length_a   1.000
_cell.length_b   1.000
_cell.length_c   1.000
_cell.angle_alpha   90.00
_cell.angle_beta   90.00
_cell.angle_gamma   90.00
#
_symmetry.space_group_name_H-M   'P 1'
#
loop_
_entity.id
_entity.type
_entity.pdbx_description
1 polymer ?
#
loop_
_entity_poly.entity_id
_entity_poly.type
_entity_poly.pdbx_seq_one_letter_code
_entity_poly.pdbx_strand_id
1 'polypeptide(L)'
;MLFRPGRVLALVLAVGAAVVLLTPREPPPAPAPKSSPAGGLVDEQVMQQVAVIEAKHRLWDATVWADEMTARQYGEVAIQIWDNLRAGADLFQLLGSMPFREMQLGQAHPAEEWESDIRRVRMAKGGPTWSAEQFTQALGQWKAAGWQLGQSEWRHRRFNPRTNGEPTSVFWISLHLVNDTLAKRGILRGDITVQWQPTELTPETLAEPDRIDLTGLEWLERTGAPAFNLPSRQDIPPNAGNVFIDPLILYDFNGDGKVEVIMGCKNRIYRNLGEGRFKAETLCPKFSETVFNVTLEDLSGDGVVDVVACGHDGIYLIEGQSDGVFKSEARIAWRAPKKVLDPMVMTTGDIDGDGDADLWLSQYKLPYVKGQMPTPIYDANDG
;
A
#
# COMPACT_ATOMS: atom_id res chain seq x y z
N MET A 1 -26.83 30.70 26.36
CA MET A 1 -27.72 29.82 27.16
C MET A 1 -27.98 28.57 26.32
N LEU A 2 -27.63 27.34 26.63
CA LEU A 2 -26.96 26.67 27.75
C LEU A 2 -26.19 25.50 27.08
N PHE A 3 -24.88 25.65 26.88
CA PHE A 3 -24.00 24.58 26.41
C PHE A 3 -23.29 24.00 27.64
N ARG A 4 -23.45 22.70 27.89
CA ARG A 4 -22.66 21.95 28.89
C ARG A 4 -22.08 20.69 28.23
N PRO A 5 -20.75 20.48 28.26
CA PRO A 5 -20.10 19.31 27.70
C PRO A 5 -20.19 18.17 28.72
N GLY A 6 -21.04 17.17 28.46
CA GLY A 6 -21.25 16.08 29.41
C GLY A 6 -22.25 15.01 28.98
N ARG A 7 -22.48 14.81 27.68
CA ARG A 7 -23.40 13.79 27.18
C ARG A 7 -22.81 13.07 25.97
N VAL A 8 -21.91 12.15 26.23
CA VAL A 8 -21.68 10.97 25.37
C VAL A 8 -21.83 9.75 26.26
N LEU A 9 -23.00 9.58 26.86
CA LEU A 9 -23.44 8.34 27.50
C LEU A 9 -24.96 8.35 27.68
N ALA A 10 -25.59 7.24 27.28
CA ALA A 10 -26.96 6.77 27.56
C ALA A 10 -28.14 7.30 26.71
N LEU A 11 -28.74 6.39 25.92
CA LEU A 11 -30.17 5.98 25.83
C LEU A 11 -30.35 5.07 24.58
N VAL A 12 -31.20 4.04 24.43
CA VAL A 12 -32.10 3.19 25.25
C VAL A 12 -32.92 2.29 24.28
N LEU A 13 -33.14 1.00 24.62
CA LEU A 13 -34.22 0.03 24.23
C LEU A 13 -34.50 -0.26 22.72
N ALA A 14 -34.91 -1.43 22.20
CA ALA A 14 -35.47 -2.69 22.71
C ALA A 14 -35.29 -3.82 21.65
N VAL A 15 -35.08 -5.04 22.18
CA VAL A 15 -35.52 -6.40 21.77
C VAL A 15 -35.32 -6.92 20.34
N GLY A 16 -34.71 -8.12 20.22
CA GLY A 16 -35.07 -9.10 19.18
C GLY A 16 -33.99 -10.12 18.80
N ALA A 17 -34.04 -11.33 19.37
CA ALA A 17 -33.09 -12.42 19.17
C ALA A 17 -33.24 -13.17 17.82
N ALA A 18 -32.14 -13.71 17.29
CA ALA A 18 -32.11 -15.00 16.58
C ALA A 18 -30.66 -15.49 16.40
N VAL A 19 -30.33 -16.58 17.10
CA VAL A 19 -29.12 -17.39 16.88
C VAL A 19 -29.39 -18.33 15.70
N VAL A 20 -28.49 -18.37 14.73
CA VAL A 20 -28.43 -19.45 13.74
C VAL A 20 -27.03 -20.05 13.76
N LEU A 21 -26.96 -21.27 14.29
CA LEU A 21 -25.84 -22.19 14.16
C LEU A 21 -25.60 -22.51 12.69
N LEU A 22 -24.38 -22.28 12.20
CA LEU A 22 -23.91 -22.85 10.94
C LEU A 22 -22.74 -23.77 11.24
N THR A 23 -23.02 -25.06 11.10
CA THR A 23 -22.02 -26.12 11.02
C THR A 23 -21.12 -25.89 9.79
N PRO A 24 -19.79 -26.07 9.90
CA PRO A 24 -18.92 -26.03 8.73
C PRO A 24 -19.30 -27.17 7.78
N ARG A 25 -19.65 -26.83 6.54
CA ARG A 25 -19.68 -27.78 5.43
C ARG A 25 -18.24 -28.03 5.00
N GLU A 26 -17.80 -29.29 5.06
CA GLU A 26 -16.53 -29.71 4.48
C GLU A 26 -16.47 -29.32 2.99
N PRO A 27 -15.34 -28.76 2.52
CA PRO A 27 -15.13 -28.54 1.10
C PRO A 27 -15.00 -29.89 0.37
N PRO A 28 -15.48 -29.98 -0.88
CA PRO A 28 -15.38 -31.21 -1.66
C PRO A 28 -13.92 -31.59 -1.93
N PRO A 29 -13.60 -32.88 -2.05
CA PRO A 29 -12.23 -33.35 -2.23
C PRO A 29 -11.62 -32.81 -3.51
N ALA A 30 -10.36 -32.37 -3.42
CA ALA A 30 -9.59 -31.85 -4.55
C ALA A 30 -9.46 -32.92 -5.66
N PRO A 31 -9.58 -32.52 -6.94
CA PRO A 31 -9.41 -33.46 -8.05
C PRO A 31 -7.96 -33.97 -8.11
N ALA A 32 -7.82 -35.26 -8.42
CA ALA A 32 -6.53 -35.94 -8.52
C ALA A 32 -5.58 -35.22 -9.51
N PRO A 33 -4.27 -35.14 -9.19
CA PRO A 33 -3.30 -34.42 -10.02
C PRO A 33 -3.18 -35.08 -11.40
N LYS A 34 -3.35 -34.27 -12.45
CA LYS A 34 -3.06 -34.69 -13.83
C LYS A 34 -1.55 -34.83 -14.01
N SER A 35 -1.13 -35.93 -14.64
CA SER A 35 0.27 -36.23 -14.95
C SER A 35 0.88 -35.16 -15.86
N SER A 36 1.84 -34.40 -15.34
CA SER A 36 2.67 -33.47 -16.12
C SER A 36 3.75 -34.23 -16.91
N PRO A 37 4.15 -33.74 -18.10
CA PRO A 37 5.25 -34.34 -18.86
C PRO A 37 6.58 -34.02 -18.16
N ALA A 38 7.37 -35.08 -17.90
CA ALA A 38 8.79 -35.10 -17.56
C ALA A 38 9.44 -33.77 -17.14
N GLY A 39 9.31 -33.43 -15.85
CA GLY A 39 10.20 -32.47 -15.19
C GLY A 39 11.57 -33.11 -14.96
N GLY A 40 12.64 -32.40 -15.30
CA GLY A 40 14.02 -32.84 -15.07
C GLY A 40 14.24 -33.21 -13.61
N LEU A 41 14.97 -34.31 -13.39
CA LEU A 41 15.47 -34.72 -12.08
C LEU A 41 16.21 -33.53 -11.47
N VAL A 42 15.66 -32.95 -10.40
CA VAL A 42 16.44 -32.06 -9.53
C VAL A 42 17.61 -32.91 -9.03
N ASP A 43 18.83 -32.46 -9.33
CA ASP A 43 20.07 -33.16 -8.98
C ASP A 43 20.04 -33.50 -7.47
N GLU A 44 20.32 -34.76 -7.12
CA GLU A 44 20.31 -35.25 -5.73
C GLU A 44 21.22 -34.39 -4.83
N GLN A 45 22.28 -33.83 -5.43
CA GLN A 45 23.19 -32.89 -4.78
C GLN A 45 22.50 -31.56 -4.44
N VAL A 46 21.62 -31.05 -5.30
CA VAL A 46 20.82 -29.83 -5.04
C VAL A 46 19.84 -30.10 -3.90
N MET A 47 19.18 -31.26 -3.90
CA MET A 47 18.26 -31.63 -2.81
C MET A 47 18.97 -31.76 -1.45
N GLN A 48 20.18 -32.35 -1.42
CA GLN A 48 20.99 -32.37 -0.20
C GLN A 48 21.39 -30.97 0.27
N GLN A 49 21.77 -30.08 -0.64
CA GLN A 49 22.11 -28.69 -0.29
C GLN A 49 20.90 -27.94 0.29
N VAL A 50 19.72 -28.11 -0.30
CA VAL A 50 18.47 -27.53 0.22
C VAL A 50 18.18 -28.05 1.63
N ALA A 51 18.28 -29.37 1.86
CA ALA A 51 18.02 -29.96 3.18
C ALA A 51 18.98 -29.42 4.27
N VAL A 52 20.25 -29.20 3.93
CA VAL A 52 21.23 -28.60 4.85
C VAL A 52 20.87 -27.15 5.17
N ILE A 53 20.47 -26.36 4.17
CA ILE A 53 20.03 -24.98 4.36
C ILE A 53 18.78 -24.93 5.25
N GLU A 54 17.79 -25.78 4.98
CA GLU A 54 16.58 -25.87 5.79
C GLU A 54 16.87 -26.28 7.23
N ALA A 55 17.78 -27.24 7.46
CA ALA A 55 18.17 -27.63 8.81
C ALA A 55 18.83 -26.46 9.57
N LYS A 56 19.65 -25.67 8.88
CA LYS A 56 20.27 -24.47 9.43
C LYS A 56 19.23 -23.40 9.74
N HIS A 57 18.25 -23.19 8.87
CA HIS A 57 17.13 -22.27 9.11
C HIS A 57 16.33 -22.71 10.35
N ARG A 58 15.93 -23.98 10.44
CA ARG A 58 15.24 -24.51 11.63
C ARG A 58 16.03 -24.29 12.92
N LEU A 59 17.35 -24.44 12.88
CA LEU A 59 18.21 -24.15 14.03
C LEU A 59 18.17 -22.67 14.41
N TRP A 60 18.25 -21.77 13.43
CA TRP A 60 18.16 -20.33 13.68
C TRP A 60 16.78 -19.92 14.19
N ASP A 61 15.71 -20.46 13.62
CA ASP A 61 14.33 -20.25 14.07
C ASP A 61 14.15 -20.69 15.53
N ALA A 62 14.77 -21.78 15.93
CA ALA A 62 14.73 -22.29 17.30
C ALA A 62 15.67 -21.55 18.28
N THR A 63 16.57 -20.68 17.81
CA THR A 63 17.58 -20.04 18.65
C THR A 63 17.62 -18.53 18.46
N VAL A 64 18.23 -18.06 17.38
CA VAL A 64 18.45 -16.64 17.08
C VAL A 64 17.12 -15.90 16.86
N TRP A 65 16.17 -16.55 16.19
CA TRP A 65 14.89 -15.96 15.81
C TRP A 65 13.72 -16.48 16.65
N ALA A 66 13.97 -17.20 17.75
CA ALA A 66 12.90 -17.81 18.54
C ALA A 66 11.83 -16.79 18.97
N ASP A 67 12.25 -15.64 19.50
CA ASP A 67 11.34 -14.57 19.91
C ASP A 67 10.57 -13.95 18.72
N GLU A 68 11.21 -13.86 17.55
CA GLU A 68 10.58 -13.34 16.31
C GLU A 68 9.55 -14.34 15.76
N MET A 69 9.86 -15.63 15.80
CA MET A 69 8.93 -16.70 15.42
C MET A 69 7.72 -16.73 16.34
N THR A 70 7.93 -16.54 17.64
CA THR A 70 6.82 -16.36 18.60
C THR A 70 6.05 -15.07 18.33
N ALA A 71 6.73 -13.95 18.09
CA ALA A 71 6.09 -12.68 17.74
C ALA A 71 5.19 -12.80 16.50
N ARG A 72 5.62 -13.57 15.49
CA ARG A 72 4.84 -13.85 14.30
C ARG A 72 3.54 -14.57 14.64
N GLN A 73 3.57 -15.60 15.49
CA GLN A 73 2.37 -16.34 15.89
C GLN A 73 1.32 -15.43 16.55
N TYR A 74 1.73 -14.51 17.42
CA TYR A 74 0.83 -13.50 18.00
C TYR A 74 0.37 -12.45 16.96
N GLY A 75 1.22 -12.17 15.97
CA GLY A 75 0.90 -11.28 14.84
C GLY A 75 -0.18 -11.82 13.91
N GLU A 76 -0.34 -13.15 13.81
CA GLU A 76 -1.36 -13.79 12.96
C GLU A 76 -2.79 -13.32 13.30
N VAL A 77 -3.06 -12.94 14.56
CA VAL A 77 -4.37 -12.38 14.96
C VAL A 77 -4.71 -11.11 14.18
N ALA A 78 -3.74 -10.20 14.02
CA ALA A 78 -3.94 -8.97 13.26
C ALA A 78 -4.04 -9.25 11.75
N ILE A 79 -3.29 -10.24 11.24
CA ILE A 79 -3.37 -10.69 9.85
C ILE A 79 -4.77 -11.25 9.56
N GLN A 80 -5.29 -12.11 10.43
CA GLN A 80 -6.62 -12.69 10.28
C GLN A 80 -7.74 -11.64 10.29
N ILE A 81 -7.61 -10.59 11.12
CA ILE A 81 -8.53 -9.46 11.09
C ILE A 81 -8.46 -8.76 9.73
N TRP A 82 -7.25 -8.45 9.25
CA TRP A 82 -7.03 -7.79 7.97
C TRP A 82 -7.58 -8.60 6.79
N ASP A 83 -7.32 -9.91 6.76
CA ASP A 83 -7.81 -10.82 5.72
C ASP A 83 -9.34 -10.92 5.73
N ASN A 84 -9.96 -11.00 6.90
CA ASN A 84 -11.42 -11.00 7.02
C ASN A 84 -12.03 -9.68 6.50
N LEU A 85 -11.43 -8.53 6.82
CA LEU A 85 -11.87 -7.23 6.31
C LEU A 85 -11.72 -7.15 4.78
N ARG A 86 -10.61 -7.66 4.23
CA ARG A 86 -10.41 -7.77 2.77
C ARG A 86 -11.40 -8.70 2.09
N ALA A 87 -11.84 -9.75 2.79
CA ALA A 87 -12.88 -10.66 2.33
C ALA A 87 -14.31 -10.07 2.45
N GLY A 88 -14.45 -8.85 2.97
CA GLY A 88 -15.73 -8.14 3.08
C GLY A 88 -16.45 -8.31 4.42
N ALA A 89 -15.76 -8.78 5.47
CA ALA A 89 -16.33 -8.82 6.81
C ALA A 89 -16.63 -7.41 7.34
N ASP A 90 -17.71 -7.29 8.12
CA ASP A 90 -18.05 -6.06 8.81
C ASP A 90 -17.13 -5.83 10.02
N LEU A 91 -16.45 -4.69 10.07
CA LEU A 91 -15.50 -4.35 11.13
C LEU A 91 -16.13 -4.42 12.54
N PHE A 92 -17.31 -3.83 12.71
CA PHE A 92 -17.94 -3.72 14.03
C PHE A 92 -18.34 -5.09 14.56
N GLN A 93 -18.84 -5.97 13.69
CA GLN A 93 -19.13 -7.35 14.04
C GLN A 93 -17.85 -8.13 14.36
N LEU A 94 -16.81 -8.00 13.52
CA LEU A 94 -15.54 -8.68 13.71
C LEU A 94 -14.91 -8.32 15.06
N LEU A 95 -14.76 -7.02 15.35
CA LEU A 95 -14.21 -6.53 16.61
C LEU A 95 -15.13 -6.84 17.80
N GLY A 96 -16.45 -6.76 17.63
CA GLY A 96 -17.42 -7.07 18.68
C GLY A 96 -17.54 -8.56 19.02
N SER A 97 -16.99 -9.44 18.17
CA SER A 97 -16.90 -10.89 18.42
C SER A 97 -15.57 -11.34 19.00
N MET A 98 -14.59 -10.42 19.10
CA MET A 98 -13.25 -10.74 19.58
C MET A 98 -13.29 -11.10 21.08
N PRO A 99 -12.73 -12.26 21.48
CA PRO A 99 -12.68 -12.63 22.88
C PRO A 99 -11.64 -11.79 23.62
N PHE A 100 -12.03 -11.20 24.75
CA PHE A 100 -11.10 -10.63 25.73
C PHE A 100 -11.78 -10.54 27.09
N ARG A 101 -10.99 -10.55 28.16
CA ARG A 101 -11.50 -10.41 29.53
C ARG A 101 -11.79 -8.95 29.87
N GLU A 102 -10.85 -8.06 29.59
CA GLU A 102 -10.98 -6.64 29.91
C GLU A 102 -10.34 -5.73 28.86
N MET A 103 -10.98 -4.57 28.62
CA MET A 103 -10.46 -3.54 27.73
C MET A 103 -10.28 -2.23 28.48
N GLN A 104 -9.05 -1.74 28.55
CA GLN A 104 -8.74 -0.44 29.14
C GLN A 104 -8.94 0.65 28.10
N LEU A 105 -9.92 1.52 28.31
CA LEU A 105 -10.09 2.72 27.50
C LEU A 105 -9.20 3.84 27.98
N GLY A 106 -8.84 4.75 27.07
CA GLY A 106 -8.22 6.00 27.45
C GLY A 106 -9.22 7.08 27.84
N GLN A 107 -8.77 8.01 28.68
CA GLN A 107 -9.49 9.21 29.04
C GLN A 107 -9.29 10.27 27.96
N ALA A 108 -10.38 10.74 27.37
CA ALA A 108 -10.33 11.77 26.35
C ALA A 108 -9.87 13.12 26.93
N HIS A 109 -8.84 13.69 26.31
CA HIS A 109 -8.47 15.08 26.54
C HIS A 109 -9.46 16.05 25.88
N PRO A 110 -9.45 17.34 26.28
CA PRO A 110 -10.11 18.39 25.51
C PRO A 110 -9.67 18.34 24.05
N ALA A 111 -10.62 18.59 23.15
CA ALA A 111 -10.33 18.56 21.73
C ALA A 111 -9.45 19.75 21.31
N GLU A 112 -8.53 19.49 20.40
CA GLU A 112 -7.66 20.47 19.75
C GLU A 112 -8.18 20.71 18.32
N GLU A 113 -8.31 21.97 17.92
CA GLU A 113 -8.65 22.34 16.54
C GLU A 113 -7.38 22.51 15.70
N TRP A 114 -7.34 21.87 14.54
CA TRP A 114 -6.24 21.90 13.58
C TRP A 114 -6.69 22.55 12.25
N GLU A 115 -5.74 22.77 11.35
CA GLU A 115 -6.04 23.27 10.00
C GLU A 115 -7.05 22.37 9.25
N SER A 116 -7.73 22.94 8.26
CA SER A 116 -8.74 22.24 7.44
C SER A 116 -9.92 21.67 8.24
N ASP A 117 -10.29 22.32 9.36
CA ASP A 117 -11.41 21.96 10.25
C ASP A 117 -11.28 20.55 10.84
N ILE A 118 -10.05 20.09 11.08
CA ILE A 118 -9.77 18.81 11.71
C ILE A 118 -9.77 19.00 13.23
N ARG A 119 -10.61 18.23 13.92
CA ARG A 119 -10.67 18.18 15.37
C ARG A 119 -9.96 16.94 15.89
N ARG A 120 -8.96 17.13 16.74
CA ARG A 120 -8.16 16.05 17.33
C ARG A 120 -8.52 15.82 18.80
N VAL A 121 -8.71 14.56 19.19
CA VAL A 121 -8.91 14.13 20.58
C VAL A 121 -7.92 13.03 20.91
N ARG A 122 -7.01 13.31 21.84
CA ARG A 122 -6.05 12.32 22.34
C ARG A 122 -6.62 11.55 23.54
N MET A 123 -6.31 10.27 23.62
CA MET A 123 -6.69 9.41 24.74
C MET A 123 -5.49 9.18 25.64
N ALA A 124 -5.60 9.55 26.92
CA ALA A 124 -4.57 9.32 27.93
C ALA A 124 -4.93 8.17 28.87
N LYS A 125 -4.01 7.80 29.76
CA LYS A 125 -4.29 6.83 30.83
C LYS A 125 -5.34 7.38 31.81
N GLY A 126 -6.06 6.47 32.47
CA GLY A 126 -7.06 6.82 33.50
C GLY A 126 -8.52 6.75 33.04
N GLY A 127 -8.78 6.21 31.84
CA GLY A 127 -10.14 5.92 31.39
C GLY A 127 -10.75 4.70 32.10
N PRO A 128 -12.03 4.40 31.84
CA PRO A 128 -12.70 3.23 32.40
C PRO A 128 -12.20 1.93 31.78
N THR A 129 -12.38 0.83 32.50
CA THR A 129 -12.24 -0.53 31.96
C THR A 129 -13.60 -1.04 31.54
N TRP A 130 -13.68 -1.63 30.34
CA TRP A 130 -14.90 -2.22 29.78
C TRP A 130 -14.81 -3.75 29.70
N SER A 131 -15.96 -4.40 29.88
CA SER A 131 -16.16 -5.80 29.48
C SER A 131 -16.35 -5.94 27.97
N ALA A 132 -16.24 -7.16 27.45
CA ALA A 132 -16.55 -7.47 26.06
C ALA A 132 -17.97 -7.02 25.66
N GLU A 133 -18.96 -7.25 26.52
CA GLU A 133 -20.35 -6.85 26.27
C GLU A 133 -20.50 -5.32 26.11
N GLN A 134 -19.88 -4.54 26.99
CA GLN A 134 -19.92 -3.08 26.93
C GLN A 134 -19.27 -2.55 25.65
N PHE A 135 -18.14 -3.13 25.27
CA PHE A 135 -17.45 -2.78 24.03
C PHE A 135 -18.28 -3.11 22.78
N THR A 136 -18.84 -4.32 22.71
CA THR A 136 -19.69 -4.75 21.60
C THR A 136 -20.94 -3.89 21.49
N GLN A 137 -21.54 -3.50 22.62
CA GLN A 137 -22.65 -2.56 22.64
C GLN A 137 -22.26 -1.18 22.08
N ALA A 138 -21.09 -0.66 22.46
CA ALA A 138 -20.58 0.61 21.96
C ALA A 138 -20.32 0.56 20.44
N LEU A 139 -19.69 -0.50 19.93
CA LEU A 139 -19.49 -0.70 18.49
C LEU A 139 -20.83 -0.76 17.74
N GLY A 140 -21.84 -1.44 18.31
CA GLY A 140 -23.18 -1.49 17.75
C GLY A 140 -23.83 -0.11 17.61
N GLN A 141 -23.59 0.80 18.56
CA GLN A 141 -24.09 2.18 18.48
C GLN A 141 -23.42 2.98 17.35
N TRP A 142 -22.12 2.79 17.14
CA TRP A 142 -21.41 3.44 16.03
C TRP A 142 -21.93 2.97 14.68
N LYS A 143 -22.10 1.65 14.52
CA LYS A 143 -22.69 1.06 13.32
C LYS A 143 -24.11 1.58 13.08
N ALA A 144 -24.95 1.60 14.12
CA ALA A 144 -26.32 2.10 14.04
C ALA A 144 -26.39 3.60 13.70
N ALA A 145 -25.40 4.38 14.13
CA ALA A 145 -25.27 5.79 13.76
C ALA A 145 -24.79 6.00 12.30
N GLY A 146 -24.49 4.93 11.56
CA GLY A 146 -24.10 4.98 10.15
C GLY A 146 -22.60 5.09 9.91
N TRP A 147 -21.76 4.85 10.92
CA TRP A 147 -20.31 4.76 10.69
C TRP A 147 -19.95 3.48 9.94
N GLN A 148 -19.01 3.60 9.01
CA GLN A 148 -18.52 2.52 8.17
C GLN A 148 -16.99 2.59 8.09
N LEU A 149 -16.34 1.44 7.95
CA LEU A 149 -14.90 1.37 7.69
C LEU A 149 -14.61 1.68 6.21
N GLY A 150 -13.76 2.66 5.95
CA GLY A 150 -13.23 2.94 4.61
C GLY A 150 -11.85 2.32 4.37
N GLN A 151 -10.97 2.36 5.37
CA GLN A 151 -9.62 1.79 5.30
C GLN A 151 -9.17 1.35 6.70
N SER A 152 -8.43 0.25 6.78
CA SER A 152 -7.72 -0.16 8.00
C SER A 152 -6.26 -0.43 7.73
N GLU A 153 -5.40 -0.10 8.69
CA GLU A 153 -4.00 -0.49 8.74
C GLU A 153 -3.66 -1.08 10.10
N TRP A 154 -2.82 -2.12 10.09
CA TRP A 154 -2.42 -2.88 11.27
C TRP A 154 -0.93 -3.21 11.14
N ARG A 155 -0.13 -2.90 12.15
CA ARG A 155 1.32 -3.19 12.17
C ARG A 155 1.73 -3.75 13.52
N HIS A 156 2.29 -4.96 13.56
CA HIS A 156 2.90 -5.50 14.77
C HIS A 156 4.24 -4.78 14.99
N ARG A 157 4.29 -3.85 15.95
CA ARG A 157 5.46 -2.98 16.16
C ARG A 157 6.46 -3.53 17.14
N ARG A 158 5.98 -4.29 18.12
CA ARG A 158 6.80 -4.82 19.20
C ARG A 158 6.12 -6.02 19.83
N PHE A 159 6.93 -7.03 20.12
CA PHE A 159 6.56 -8.15 20.97
C PHE A 159 7.46 -8.15 22.20
N ASN A 160 6.91 -8.45 23.38
CA ASN A 160 7.69 -8.80 24.56
C ASN A 160 7.25 -10.18 25.05
N PRO A 161 8.11 -11.20 24.96
CA PRO A 161 7.77 -12.57 25.33
C PRO A 161 7.55 -12.77 26.84
N ARG A 162 8.11 -11.89 27.69
CA ARG A 162 8.15 -11.98 29.17
C ARG A 162 8.32 -13.43 29.67
N THR A 163 9.57 -13.88 29.79
CA THR A 163 9.94 -15.21 30.33
C THR A 163 9.31 -15.59 31.68
N ASN A 164 8.81 -14.63 32.47
CA ASN A 164 8.14 -14.83 33.77
C ASN A 164 6.79 -14.06 33.90
N GLY A 165 6.10 -13.79 32.79
CA GLY A 165 4.80 -13.11 32.81
C GLY A 165 4.01 -13.36 31.52
N GLU A 166 2.82 -12.79 31.41
CA GLU A 166 2.02 -12.94 30.20
C GLU A 166 2.67 -12.18 29.02
N PRO A 167 2.76 -12.80 27.83
CA PRO A 167 3.35 -12.17 26.66
C PRO A 167 2.51 -10.97 26.23
N THR A 168 3.17 -9.97 25.63
CA THR A 168 2.51 -8.74 25.20
C THR A 168 2.93 -8.34 23.80
N SER A 169 1.97 -7.88 23.01
CA SER A 169 2.18 -7.28 21.69
C SER A 169 1.74 -5.82 21.69
N VAL A 170 2.46 -4.99 20.93
CA VAL A 170 2.04 -3.63 20.60
C VAL A 170 1.74 -3.58 19.12
N PHE A 171 0.50 -3.28 18.77
CA PHE A 171 0.08 -3.06 17.40
C PHE A 171 -0.16 -1.57 17.17
N TRP A 172 0.36 -1.03 16.09
CA TRP A 172 -0.10 0.25 15.61
C TRP A 172 -1.27 0.03 14.66
N ILE A 173 -2.36 0.76 14.90
CA ILE A 173 -3.56 0.69 14.08
C ILE A 173 -3.89 2.06 13.50
N SER A 174 -4.53 2.08 12.33
CA SER A 174 -5.22 3.24 11.80
C SER A 174 -6.51 2.82 11.11
N LEU A 175 -7.64 3.21 11.67
CA LEU A 175 -8.97 2.91 11.17
C LEU A 175 -9.61 4.20 10.67
N HIS A 176 -9.78 4.29 9.35
CA HIS A 176 -10.44 5.41 8.69
C HIS A 176 -11.92 5.10 8.56
N LEU A 177 -12.74 5.86 9.27
CA LEU A 177 -14.18 5.71 9.34
C LEU A 177 -14.88 6.85 8.60
N VAL A 178 -15.97 6.52 7.92
CA VAL A 178 -16.84 7.47 7.22
C VAL A 178 -18.26 7.36 7.75
N ASN A 179 -18.97 8.49 7.78
CA ASN A 179 -20.38 8.55 8.10
C ASN A 179 -21.04 9.58 7.18
N ASP A 180 -21.67 9.08 6.12
CA ASP A 180 -22.26 9.94 5.09
C ASP A 180 -23.48 10.69 5.60
N THR A 181 -24.28 10.07 6.48
CA THR A 181 -25.47 10.69 7.10
C THR A 181 -25.12 11.93 7.92
N LEU A 182 -24.00 11.89 8.65
CA LEU A 182 -23.51 13.02 9.44
C LEU A 182 -22.55 13.93 8.65
N ALA A 183 -22.24 13.58 7.40
CA ALA A 183 -21.16 14.17 6.62
C ALA A 183 -19.85 14.24 7.42
N LYS A 184 -19.50 13.17 8.12
CA LYS A 184 -18.30 13.08 8.97
C LYS A 184 -17.33 12.04 8.47
N ARG A 185 -16.06 12.31 8.75
CA ARG A 185 -14.96 11.36 8.61
C ARG A 185 -14.14 11.40 9.87
N GLY A 186 -13.60 10.26 10.25
CA GLY A 186 -12.63 10.24 11.32
C GLY A 186 -11.62 9.13 11.20
N ILE A 187 -10.52 9.30 11.92
CA ILE A 187 -9.41 8.35 11.95
C ILE A 187 -9.17 8.04 13.41
N LEU A 188 -9.37 6.77 13.79
CA LEU A 188 -8.91 6.25 15.08
C LEU A 188 -7.55 5.60 14.84
N ARG A 189 -6.48 6.15 15.42
CA ARG A 189 -5.13 5.62 15.19
C ARG A 189 -4.25 5.70 16.43
N GLY A 190 -3.20 4.89 16.45
CA GLY A 190 -2.22 4.87 17.53
C GLY A 190 -1.81 3.45 17.90
N ASP A 191 -1.02 3.34 18.95
CA ASP A 191 -0.62 2.05 19.50
C ASP A 191 -1.73 1.49 20.39
N ILE A 192 -2.02 0.20 20.23
CA ILE A 192 -2.77 -0.62 21.17
C ILE A 192 -1.83 -1.66 21.76
N THR A 193 -1.99 -1.94 23.05
CA THR A 193 -1.24 -3.03 23.70
C THR A 193 -2.17 -4.19 23.96
N VAL A 194 -1.75 -5.38 23.56
CA VAL A 194 -2.47 -6.63 23.78
C VAL A 194 -1.63 -7.48 24.72
N GLN A 195 -2.21 -7.84 25.86
CA GLN A 195 -1.71 -8.87 26.74
C GLN A 195 -2.46 -10.16 26.43
N TRP A 196 -1.71 -11.23 26.18
CA TRP A 196 -2.26 -12.48 25.67
C TRP A 196 -2.53 -13.47 26.79
N GLN A 197 -3.55 -14.31 26.59
CA GLN A 197 -3.77 -15.45 27.48
C GLN A 197 -2.58 -16.42 27.42
N PRO A 198 -2.26 -17.12 28.53
CA PRO A 198 -1.22 -18.14 28.56
C PRO A 198 -1.73 -19.41 27.88
N THR A 199 -1.73 -19.42 26.55
CA THR A 199 -2.21 -20.53 25.73
C THR A 199 -1.07 -21.09 24.87
N GLU A 200 -1.03 -22.41 24.70
CA GLU A 200 -0.11 -23.06 23.77
C GLU A 200 -0.60 -22.81 22.34
N LEU A 201 0.24 -22.13 21.54
CA LEU A 201 -0.08 -21.80 20.15
C LEU A 201 0.34 -22.96 19.23
N THR A 202 -0.58 -23.43 18.42
CA THR A 202 -0.33 -24.34 17.30
C THR A 202 -0.60 -23.61 15.98
N PRO A 203 -0.22 -24.16 14.82
CA PRO A 203 -0.58 -23.58 13.53
C PRO A 203 -2.10 -23.39 13.33
N GLU A 204 -2.94 -24.14 14.08
CA GLU A 204 -4.40 -24.12 14.00
C GLU A 204 -5.07 -23.30 15.12
N THR A 205 -4.35 -22.96 16.19
CA THR A 205 -4.87 -22.15 17.31
C THR A 205 -4.25 -20.75 17.33
N LEU A 206 -5.11 -19.75 17.12
CA LEU A 206 -4.73 -18.35 17.24
C LEU A 206 -4.60 -17.95 18.72
N ALA A 207 -3.72 -16.98 18.97
CA ALA A 207 -3.61 -16.37 20.29
C ALA A 207 -4.90 -15.62 20.65
N GLU A 208 -5.36 -15.79 21.88
CA GLU A 208 -6.50 -15.05 22.40
C GLU A 208 -6.04 -13.87 23.27
N PRO A 209 -6.54 -12.66 23.02
CA PRO A 209 -6.25 -11.54 23.90
C PRO A 209 -6.90 -11.76 25.27
N ASP A 210 -6.16 -11.49 26.34
CA ASP A 210 -6.72 -11.41 27.69
C ASP A 210 -7.13 -9.96 27.98
N ARG A 211 -6.19 -9.03 27.85
CA ARG A 211 -6.39 -7.60 28.09
C ARG A 211 -5.97 -6.79 26.89
N ILE A 212 -6.80 -5.83 26.50
CA ILE A 212 -6.51 -4.87 25.44
C ILE A 212 -6.46 -3.47 26.03
N ASP A 213 -5.36 -2.77 25.85
CA ASP A 213 -5.17 -1.39 26.25
C ASP A 213 -5.21 -0.47 25.04
N LEU A 214 -6.21 0.41 25.02
CA LEU A 214 -6.44 1.42 23.99
C LEU A 214 -5.95 2.81 24.42
N THR A 215 -5.22 2.92 25.54
CA THR A 215 -4.57 4.16 25.96
C THR A 215 -3.44 4.48 24.98
N GLY A 216 -3.42 5.71 24.45
CA GLY A 216 -2.49 6.11 23.40
C GLY A 216 -3.10 6.17 21.99
N LEU A 217 -4.38 5.82 21.84
CA LEU A 217 -5.12 6.14 20.63
C LEU A 217 -5.46 7.64 20.56
N GLU A 218 -5.66 8.11 19.35
CA GLU A 218 -6.23 9.42 19.05
C GLU A 218 -7.37 9.29 18.03
N TRP A 219 -8.34 10.19 18.17
CA TRP A 219 -9.42 10.39 17.23
C TRP A 219 -9.20 11.71 16.49
N LEU A 220 -9.07 11.64 15.17
CA LEU A 220 -9.14 12.80 14.28
C LEU A 220 -10.53 12.80 13.65
N GLU A 221 -11.22 13.92 13.67
CA GLU A 221 -12.55 14.06 13.05
C GLU A 221 -12.57 15.28 12.15
N ARG A 222 -13.25 15.17 11.02
CA ARG A 222 -13.60 16.32 10.19
C ARG A 222 -15.05 16.20 9.73
N THR A 223 -15.75 17.32 9.71
CA THR A 223 -17.09 17.44 9.13
C THR A 223 -17.01 18.09 7.75
N GLY A 224 -17.79 17.59 6.79
CA GLY A 224 -17.88 18.11 5.43
C GLY A 224 -17.41 17.11 4.36
N ALA A 225 -17.63 17.49 3.10
CA ALA A 225 -17.24 16.70 1.93
C ALA A 225 -15.71 16.43 1.90
N PRO A 226 -15.25 15.34 1.26
CA PRO A 226 -13.83 15.08 1.06
C PRO A 226 -13.13 16.29 0.42
N ALA A 227 -11.92 16.62 0.88
CA ALA A 227 -11.11 17.66 0.26
C ALA A 227 -10.70 17.28 -1.17
N PHE A 228 -10.46 16.00 -1.41
CA PHE A 228 -10.18 15.44 -2.72
C PHE A 228 -11.33 14.53 -3.14
N ASN A 229 -11.88 14.80 -4.33
CA ASN A 229 -12.87 13.95 -4.96
C ASN A 229 -12.19 13.21 -6.09
N LEU A 230 -12.35 11.89 -6.17
CA LEU A 230 -11.83 11.07 -7.27
C LEU A 230 -12.62 11.39 -8.54
N PRO A 231 -12.04 12.09 -9.54
CA PRO A 231 -12.81 12.47 -10.72
C PRO A 231 -12.87 11.36 -11.76
N SER A 232 -11.83 10.52 -11.83
CA SER A 232 -11.71 9.42 -12.78
C SER A 232 -10.81 8.33 -12.23
N ARG A 233 -11.13 7.07 -12.55
CA ARG A 233 -10.28 5.90 -12.32
C ARG A 233 -10.22 5.11 -13.62
N GLN A 234 -9.02 4.75 -14.05
CA GLN A 234 -8.80 3.97 -15.26
C GLN A 234 -7.81 2.83 -14.98
N ASP A 235 -8.15 1.62 -15.41
CA ASP A 235 -7.26 0.48 -15.38
C ASP A 235 -6.60 0.35 -16.76
N ILE A 236 -5.28 0.50 -16.82
CA ILE A 236 -4.54 0.64 -18.07
C ILE A 236 -3.64 -0.58 -18.25
N PRO A 237 -3.94 -1.47 -19.21
CA PRO A 237 -3.11 -2.64 -19.45
C PRO A 237 -1.82 -2.27 -20.23
N PRO A 238 -0.72 -3.01 -20.02
CA PRO A 238 0.49 -2.89 -20.82
C PRO A 238 0.24 -3.11 -22.32
N ASN A 239 1.22 -2.75 -23.16
CA ASN A 239 1.18 -3.07 -24.59
C ASN A 239 1.42 -4.57 -24.81
N ALA A 240 0.92 -5.14 -25.91
CA ALA A 240 1.23 -6.52 -26.24
C ALA A 240 2.75 -6.69 -26.45
N GLY A 241 3.37 -7.61 -25.71
CA GLY A 241 4.81 -7.85 -25.77
C GLY A 241 5.68 -6.79 -25.06
N ASN A 242 5.09 -5.83 -24.36
CA ASN A 242 5.82 -4.84 -23.56
C ASN A 242 5.10 -4.62 -22.22
N VAL A 243 5.78 -4.93 -21.11
CA VAL A 243 5.24 -4.78 -19.75
C VAL A 243 5.38 -3.35 -19.20
N PHE A 244 6.19 -2.50 -19.84
CA PHE A 244 6.46 -1.14 -19.41
C PHE A 244 5.31 -0.20 -19.84
N ILE A 245 4.77 0.52 -18.86
CA ILE A 245 3.74 1.57 -19.05
C ILE A 245 4.19 2.92 -18.50
N ASP A 246 5.25 2.91 -17.70
CA ASP A 246 6.01 4.01 -17.16
C ASP A 246 6.93 4.64 -18.23
N PRO A 247 7.42 5.88 -18.02
CA PRO A 247 7.06 6.79 -16.95
C PRO A 247 5.66 7.41 -17.13
N LEU A 248 5.05 7.77 -16.00
CA LEU A 248 3.89 8.66 -15.94
C LEU A 248 4.41 10.09 -15.76
N ILE A 249 4.24 10.92 -16.78
CA ILE A 249 4.71 12.30 -16.83
C ILE A 249 3.50 13.22 -16.73
N LEU A 250 3.61 14.26 -15.90
CA LEU A 250 2.61 15.32 -15.77
C LEU A 250 3.20 16.60 -16.35
N TYR A 251 2.64 17.08 -17.45
CA TYR A 251 3.19 18.25 -18.16
C TYR A 251 2.07 19.02 -18.88
N ASP A 252 2.10 20.35 -18.86
CA ASP A 252 1.20 21.20 -19.67
C ASP A 252 1.79 21.29 -21.09
N PHE A 253 1.39 20.34 -21.92
CA PHE A 253 2.11 20.02 -23.15
C PHE A 253 1.73 20.94 -24.31
N ASN A 254 0.57 21.57 -24.25
CA ASN A 254 0.10 22.54 -25.25
C ASN A 254 0.10 23.99 -24.73
N GLY A 255 0.55 24.22 -23.50
CA GLY A 255 0.63 25.54 -22.87
C GLY A 255 -0.73 26.17 -22.57
N ASP A 256 -1.80 25.38 -22.43
CA ASP A 256 -3.16 25.88 -22.19
C ASP A 256 -3.48 26.09 -20.70
N GLY A 257 -2.50 25.84 -19.82
CA GLY A 257 -2.61 25.91 -18.37
C GLY A 257 -3.20 24.65 -17.73
N LYS A 258 -3.45 23.59 -18.51
CA LYS A 258 -3.95 22.31 -18.01
C LYS A 258 -2.90 21.22 -18.20
N VAL A 259 -2.50 20.64 -17.09
CA VAL A 259 -1.53 19.55 -17.07
C VAL A 259 -2.13 18.28 -17.67
N GLU A 260 -1.50 17.73 -18.71
CA GLU A 260 -1.76 16.42 -19.27
C GLU A 260 -1.15 15.28 -18.44
N VAL A 261 -1.67 14.07 -18.63
CA VAL A 261 -1.03 12.84 -18.17
C VAL A 261 -0.45 12.09 -19.36
N ILE A 262 0.85 11.89 -19.40
CA ILE A 262 1.56 11.21 -20.48
C ILE A 262 2.12 9.89 -19.96
N MET A 263 1.83 8.80 -20.66
CA MET A 263 2.42 7.48 -20.43
C MET A 263 3.27 7.13 -21.65
N GLY A 264 4.55 7.52 -21.57
CA GLY A 264 5.46 7.55 -22.73
C GLY A 264 5.61 6.18 -23.39
N CYS A 265 6.00 5.16 -22.63
CA CYS A 265 6.21 3.81 -23.18
C CYS A 265 4.91 3.13 -23.65
N LYS A 266 3.77 3.56 -23.12
CA LYS A 266 2.45 3.15 -23.59
C LYS A 266 2.06 3.84 -24.91
N ASN A 267 2.82 4.85 -25.34
CA ASN A 267 2.52 5.73 -26.46
C ASN A 267 1.15 6.41 -26.30
N ARG A 268 0.88 6.93 -25.10
CA ARG A 268 -0.43 7.47 -24.73
C ARG A 268 -0.31 8.82 -24.04
N ILE A 269 -1.17 9.75 -24.43
CA ILE A 269 -1.40 11.02 -23.76
C ILE A 269 -2.88 11.14 -23.38
N TYR A 270 -3.15 11.68 -22.21
CA TYR A 270 -4.47 12.00 -21.72
C TYR A 270 -4.62 13.52 -21.68
N ARG A 271 -5.31 14.06 -22.68
CA ARG A 271 -5.63 15.50 -22.79
C ARG A 271 -6.52 15.92 -21.66
N ASN A 272 -6.12 16.96 -20.95
CA ASN A 272 -6.90 17.49 -19.84
C ASN A 272 -8.00 18.42 -20.37
N LEU A 273 -9.25 17.98 -20.29
CA LEU A 273 -10.40 18.75 -20.74
C LEU A 273 -10.98 19.66 -19.64
N GLY A 274 -10.32 19.75 -18.49
CA GLY A 274 -10.78 20.44 -17.29
C GLY A 274 -11.71 19.59 -16.44
N GLU A 275 -11.91 20.01 -15.17
CA GLU A 275 -12.86 19.40 -14.23
C GLU A 275 -12.64 17.88 -14.02
N GLY A 276 -11.40 17.43 -14.14
CA GLY A 276 -11.03 16.03 -14.00
C GLY A 276 -11.47 15.12 -15.16
N ARG A 277 -11.88 15.68 -16.30
CA ARG A 277 -12.17 14.94 -17.53
C ARG A 277 -10.91 14.83 -18.40
N PHE A 278 -10.61 13.62 -18.85
CA PHE A 278 -9.47 13.35 -19.72
C PHE A 278 -9.88 12.64 -20.99
N LYS A 279 -9.25 12.99 -22.12
CA LYS A 279 -9.41 12.29 -23.40
C LYS A 279 -8.13 11.57 -23.77
N ALA A 280 -8.21 10.26 -23.91
CA ALA A 280 -7.08 9.44 -24.34
C ALA A 280 -6.79 9.64 -25.83
N GLU A 281 -5.53 9.90 -26.16
CA GLU A 281 -5.00 10.05 -27.51
C GLU A 281 -3.67 9.33 -27.62
N THR A 282 -3.26 8.98 -28.83
CA THR A 282 -1.92 8.42 -29.06
C THR A 282 -0.89 9.53 -28.94
N LEU A 283 0.22 9.28 -28.23
CA LEU A 283 1.29 10.28 -28.07
C LEU A 283 1.93 10.58 -29.44
N CYS A 284 2.41 9.58 -30.17
CA CYS A 284 2.94 9.71 -31.53
C CYS A 284 2.44 8.59 -32.46
N PRO A 285 2.53 8.73 -33.80
CA PRO A 285 2.00 7.72 -34.73
C PRO A 285 2.57 6.32 -34.47
N LYS A 286 3.89 6.23 -34.23
CA LYS A 286 4.59 4.95 -34.02
C LYS A 286 5.98 5.14 -33.42
N PHE A 287 6.34 4.25 -32.48
CA PHE A 287 7.73 3.92 -32.18
C PHE A 287 8.18 2.75 -33.07
N SER A 288 9.38 2.82 -33.65
CA SER A 288 9.90 1.76 -34.51
C SER A 288 10.25 0.46 -33.76
N GLU A 289 10.32 0.52 -32.43
CA GLU A 289 10.56 -0.62 -31.55
C GLU A 289 9.90 -0.42 -30.17
N THR A 290 10.09 -1.39 -29.28
CA THR A 290 9.75 -1.23 -27.85
C THR A 290 10.66 -0.18 -27.22
N VAL A 291 10.05 0.85 -26.65
CA VAL A 291 10.74 1.85 -25.82
C VAL A 291 10.55 1.53 -24.34
N PHE A 292 11.56 1.83 -23.54
CA PHE A 292 11.66 1.48 -22.12
C PHE A 292 11.62 2.70 -21.22
N ASN A 293 11.98 3.87 -21.75
CA ASN A 293 11.92 5.13 -21.03
C ASN A 293 11.61 6.26 -22.02
N VAL A 294 10.99 7.33 -21.51
CA VAL A 294 10.62 8.54 -22.24
C VAL A 294 10.85 9.76 -21.34
N THR A 295 11.46 10.81 -21.86
CA THR A 295 11.50 12.13 -21.22
C THR A 295 11.02 13.21 -22.20
N LEU A 296 10.67 14.37 -21.65
CA LEU A 296 10.17 15.52 -22.39
C LEU A 296 11.12 16.70 -22.16
N GLU A 297 11.60 17.32 -23.23
CA GLU A 297 12.52 18.47 -23.16
C GLU A 297 12.45 19.27 -24.46
N ASP A 298 12.63 20.60 -24.40
CA ASP A 298 12.89 21.39 -25.60
C ASP A 298 14.36 21.24 -25.99
N LEU A 299 14.66 20.27 -26.87
CA LEU A 299 16.03 20.03 -27.33
C LEU A 299 16.45 20.97 -28.47
N SER A 300 15.51 21.73 -29.03
CA SER A 300 15.75 22.60 -30.18
C SER A 300 15.96 24.07 -29.80
N GLY A 301 15.55 24.43 -28.58
CA GLY A 301 15.56 25.80 -28.05
C GLY A 301 14.47 26.69 -28.67
N ASP A 302 13.44 26.12 -29.30
CA ASP A 302 12.38 26.86 -29.98
C ASP A 302 11.17 27.16 -29.07
N GLY A 303 11.22 26.71 -27.82
CA GLY A 303 10.16 26.82 -26.82
C GLY A 303 9.10 25.74 -26.93
N VAL A 304 9.29 24.72 -27.79
CA VAL A 304 8.38 23.60 -27.98
C VAL A 304 9.02 22.32 -27.45
N VAL A 305 8.28 21.60 -26.62
CA VAL A 305 8.80 20.40 -25.96
C VAL A 305 8.78 19.21 -26.91
N ASP A 306 9.91 18.53 -27.00
CA ASP A 306 10.09 17.30 -27.75
C ASP A 306 9.90 16.06 -26.88
N VAL A 307 9.69 14.90 -27.52
CA VAL A 307 9.74 13.59 -26.86
C VAL A 307 11.04 12.90 -27.19
N VAL A 308 11.78 12.52 -26.15
CA VAL A 308 12.97 11.68 -26.26
C VAL A 308 12.62 10.32 -25.69
N ALA A 309 12.85 9.25 -26.46
CA ALA A 309 12.57 7.89 -26.04
C ALA A 309 13.80 6.99 -26.21
N CYS A 310 13.97 6.03 -25.30
CA CYS A 310 15.07 5.06 -25.36
C CYS A 310 14.55 3.66 -25.69
N GLY A 311 15.06 3.10 -26.79
CA GLY A 311 14.85 1.71 -27.19
C GLY A 311 16.15 0.90 -27.13
N HIS A 312 16.13 -0.32 -27.66
CA HIS A 312 17.32 -1.15 -27.74
C HIS A 312 18.35 -0.63 -28.75
N ASP A 313 17.91 0.01 -29.83
CA ASP A 313 18.80 0.49 -30.89
C ASP A 313 19.38 1.88 -30.60
N GLY A 314 18.91 2.57 -29.55
CA GLY A 314 19.42 3.87 -29.12
C GLY A 314 18.31 4.85 -28.74
N ILE A 315 18.55 6.12 -29.09
CA ILE A 315 17.68 7.24 -28.74
C ILE A 315 16.85 7.67 -29.95
N TYR A 316 15.56 7.81 -29.69
CA TYR A 316 14.55 8.29 -30.60
C TYR A 316 14.10 9.68 -30.19
N LEU A 317 13.93 10.55 -31.17
CA LEU A 317 13.43 11.90 -30.98
C LEU A 317 12.17 12.09 -31.82
N ILE A 318 11.18 12.73 -31.21
CA ILE A 318 9.98 13.19 -31.88
C ILE A 318 9.86 14.67 -31.57
N GLU A 319 10.01 15.48 -32.61
CA GLU A 319 9.89 16.92 -32.50
C GLU A 319 8.44 17.31 -32.15
N GLY A 320 8.31 18.17 -31.15
CA GLY A 320 7.04 18.70 -30.69
C GLY A 320 6.41 19.67 -31.67
N GLN A 321 5.16 20.03 -31.41
CA GLN A 321 4.49 21.16 -32.04
C GLN A 321 3.79 21.97 -30.96
N SER A 322 3.60 23.26 -31.19
CA SER A 322 2.97 24.18 -30.22
C SER A 322 1.51 23.85 -29.91
N ASP A 323 0.84 23.06 -30.75
CA ASP A 323 -0.50 22.50 -30.47
C ASP A 323 -0.45 21.26 -29.56
N GLY A 324 0.75 20.87 -29.14
CA GLY A 324 1.04 19.68 -28.35
C GLY A 324 0.90 18.38 -29.13
N VAL A 325 0.84 18.40 -30.48
CA VAL A 325 0.63 17.19 -31.30
C VAL A 325 1.92 16.72 -31.97
N PHE A 326 2.22 15.44 -31.82
CA PHE A 326 3.32 14.80 -32.54
C PHE A 326 2.80 14.17 -33.83
N LYS A 327 2.98 14.87 -34.95
CA LYS A 327 2.51 14.40 -36.27
C LYS A 327 3.54 13.54 -37.01
N SER A 328 4.79 13.57 -36.56
CA SER A 328 5.93 12.90 -37.17
C SER A 328 6.17 11.52 -36.57
N GLU A 329 6.69 10.59 -37.36
CA GLU A 329 7.27 9.36 -36.81
C GLU A 329 8.54 9.68 -36.01
N ALA A 330 8.81 8.88 -34.98
CA ALA A 330 10.04 9.00 -34.21
C ALA A 330 11.26 8.74 -35.10
N ARG A 331 12.23 9.66 -35.13
CA ARG A 331 13.51 9.46 -35.81
C ARG A 331 14.56 8.98 -34.84
N ILE A 332 15.51 8.16 -35.30
CA ILE A 332 16.67 7.80 -34.48
C ILE A 332 17.62 9.01 -34.41
N ALA A 333 17.73 9.61 -33.22
CA ALA A 333 18.64 10.72 -32.96
C ALA A 333 20.06 10.23 -32.68
N TRP A 334 20.18 9.07 -32.04
CA TRP A 334 21.46 8.42 -31.80
C TRP A 334 21.32 6.91 -31.89
N ARG A 335 22.22 6.26 -32.63
CA ARG A 335 22.28 4.80 -32.74
C ARG A 335 23.31 4.25 -31.78
N ALA A 336 22.88 3.35 -30.90
CA ALA A 336 23.77 2.73 -29.95
C ALA A 336 24.79 1.83 -30.68
N PRO A 337 26.09 1.87 -30.30
CA PRO A 337 27.11 1.03 -30.91
C PRO A 337 26.90 -0.47 -30.60
N LYS A 338 26.16 -0.75 -29.52
CA LYS A 338 25.70 -2.08 -29.12
C LYS A 338 24.28 -1.95 -28.58
N LYS A 339 23.53 -3.05 -28.61
CA LYS A 339 22.18 -3.15 -28.03
C LYS A 339 22.17 -2.61 -26.59
N VAL A 340 21.32 -1.62 -26.33
CA VAL A 340 21.05 -1.09 -24.98
C VAL A 340 20.21 -2.11 -24.21
N LEU A 341 20.62 -2.45 -22.99
CA LEU A 341 19.91 -3.40 -22.14
C LEU A 341 19.28 -2.65 -20.97
N ASP A 342 17.99 -2.89 -20.73
CA ASP A 342 17.24 -2.32 -19.60
C ASP A 342 17.52 -0.81 -19.35
N PRO A 343 17.29 0.08 -20.34
CA PRO A 343 17.49 1.52 -20.14
C PRO A 343 16.35 2.10 -19.29
N MET A 344 16.50 2.00 -17.98
CA MET A 344 15.46 2.32 -17.01
C MET A 344 15.44 3.79 -16.59
N VAL A 345 16.51 4.55 -16.85
CA VAL A 345 16.63 5.95 -16.41
C VAL A 345 17.13 6.82 -17.55
N MET A 346 16.44 7.93 -17.75
CA MET A 346 16.79 8.99 -18.68
C MET A 346 16.44 10.34 -18.05
N THR A 347 17.28 11.36 -18.23
CA THR A 347 17.03 12.73 -17.77
C THR A 347 17.71 13.72 -18.71
N THR A 348 17.22 14.95 -18.71
CA THR A 348 17.76 16.07 -19.48
C THR A 348 18.16 17.24 -18.58
N GLY A 349 18.94 18.17 -19.12
CA GLY A 349 19.34 19.42 -18.49
C GLY A 349 20.56 20.03 -19.15
N ASP A 350 20.79 21.32 -18.99
CA ASP A 350 21.99 22.03 -19.48
C ASP A 350 23.11 21.91 -18.43
N ILE A 351 24.02 20.94 -18.56
CA ILE A 351 25.08 20.73 -17.53
C ILE A 351 26.27 21.64 -17.72
N ASP A 352 26.56 22.04 -18.95
CA ASP A 352 27.76 22.79 -19.29
C ASP A 352 27.51 24.30 -19.42
N GLY A 353 26.23 24.70 -19.37
CA GLY A 353 25.76 26.08 -19.31
C GLY A 353 25.81 26.77 -20.67
N ASP A 354 25.80 26.02 -21.78
CA ASP A 354 25.87 26.59 -23.13
C ASP A 354 24.50 27.02 -23.68
N GLY A 355 23.41 26.66 -22.97
CA GLY A 355 22.04 27.03 -23.27
C GLY A 355 21.30 26.02 -24.14
N ASP A 356 21.90 24.89 -24.50
CA ASP A 356 21.20 23.72 -25.04
C ASP A 356 20.97 22.63 -23.97
N ALA A 357 20.03 21.73 -24.23
CA ALA A 357 19.69 20.67 -23.30
C ALA A 357 20.45 19.39 -23.63
N ASP A 358 21.23 18.90 -22.67
CA ASP A 358 21.90 17.61 -22.78
C ASP A 358 20.97 16.46 -22.33
N LEU A 359 21.36 15.23 -22.70
CA LEU A 359 20.66 13.99 -22.36
C LEU A 359 21.57 13.00 -21.64
N TRP A 360 21.14 12.51 -20.47
CA TRP A 360 21.75 11.39 -19.78
C TRP A 360 20.85 10.17 -19.85
N LEU A 361 21.44 9.02 -20.12
CA LEU A 361 20.79 7.72 -20.00
C LEU A 361 21.68 6.73 -19.25
N SER A 362 21.05 5.81 -18.53
CA SER A 362 21.75 4.69 -17.91
C SER A 362 21.07 3.37 -18.24
N GLN A 363 21.85 2.30 -18.23
CA GLN A 363 21.38 0.93 -18.39
C GLN A 363 21.48 0.19 -17.07
N TYR A 364 20.42 -0.53 -16.71
CA TYR A 364 20.47 -1.38 -15.53
C TYR A 364 21.30 -2.62 -15.82
N LYS A 365 22.24 -2.93 -14.94
CA LYS A 365 23.02 -4.16 -15.02
C LYS A 365 22.48 -5.13 -14.00
N LEU A 366 21.63 -6.06 -14.43
CA LEU A 366 21.05 -7.07 -13.56
C LEU A 366 22.16 -7.81 -12.78
N PRO A 367 22.10 -7.80 -11.44
CA PRO A 367 22.97 -8.62 -10.62
C PRO A 367 22.86 -10.09 -11.06
N TYR A 368 23.98 -10.82 -11.00
CA TYR A 368 24.05 -12.28 -11.26
C TYR A 368 23.84 -12.76 -12.71
N VAL A 369 23.21 -11.96 -13.59
CA VAL A 369 23.00 -12.34 -15.00
C VAL A 369 24.10 -11.80 -15.92
N LYS A 370 24.87 -10.81 -15.45
CA LYS A 370 26.09 -10.21 -16.05
C LYS A 370 26.72 -9.11 -15.17
N GLY A 371 26.05 -8.65 -14.11
CA GLY A 371 26.57 -7.73 -13.08
C GLY A 371 27.73 -8.31 -12.26
N GLN A 372 28.76 -7.50 -12.01
CA GLN A 372 29.62 -7.71 -10.84
C GLN A 372 28.90 -7.04 -9.67
N MET A 373 28.71 -7.75 -8.56
CA MET A 373 28.45 -7.10 -7.28
C MET A 373 29.65 -6.20 -6.94
N PRO A 374 29.46 -5.03 -6.32
CA PRO A 374 30.46 -4.46 -5.42
C PRO A 374 30.97 -5.58 -4.53
N THR A 375 32.22 -5.97 -4.71
CA THR A 375 32.85 -6.98 -3.86
C THR A 375 33.96 -6.28 -3.09
N PRO A 376 33.82 -6.11 -1.77
CA PRO A 376 32.81 -6.70 -0.89
C PRO A 376 31.48 -5.91 -0.80
N ILE A 377 30.38 -6.62 -0.50
CA ILE A 377 28.99 -6.10 -0.41
C ILE A 377 28.76 -5.07 0.71
N TYR A 378 29.81 -4.71 1.46
CA TYR A 378 29.75 -3.82 2.64
C TYR A 378 30.60 -2.55 2.50
N ASP A 379 31.28 -2.33 1.38
CA ASP A 379 32.05 -1.10 1.17
C ASP A 379 31.31 -0.19 0.20
N ALA A 380 30.62 0.83 0.73
CA ALA A 380 29.79 1.77 -0.03
C ALA A 380 30.59 2.86 -0.76
N ASN A 381 31.86 2.60 -1.11
CA ASN A 381 32.77 3.56 -1.74
C ASN A 381 33.09 3.27 -3.21
N ASP A 382 32.43 2.34 -3.88
CA ASP A 382 32.63 2.12 -5.32
C ASP A 382 31.62 2.92 -6.17
N GLY A 383 31.82 4.24 -6.17
CA GLY A 383 31.20 5.16 -7.12
C GLY A 383 31.59 4.89 -8.57
#